data_AF-A0A0P1KV75-F1
#
_entry.id   AF-A0A0P1KV75-F1
#
_cell.length_a   1.000
_cell.length_b   1.000
_cell.length_c   1.000
_cell.angle_alpha   90.00
_cell.angle_beta   90.00
_cell.angle_gamma   90.00
#
_symmetry.space_group_name_H-M   'P 1'
#
loop_
_entity.id
_entity.type
_entity.pdbx_description
1 polymer ?
#
loop_
_entity_poly.entity_id
_entity_poly.type
_entity_poly.pdbx_seq_one_letter_code
_entity_poly.pdbx_strand_id
1 'polypeptide(L)'
;MVDLTEVYKLIESAEVQLRDRKFSESIETYRKSVEAIDKLETQHESVAVVGDVEQALTLLKKDLDRKIQEIKVLGKLSAQSSPTEISNTASQEPLMTYRLSGFQNNILAIVRGKTDPKSGVSASEIENSISKEVSQLFKSFAFIDQQKFKEYDNKVEQLVRENRKLTGQIAKLKERWDSLVESARQKRNQQNE
;
A
#
# COMPACT_ATOMS: atom_id res chain seq x y z
N MET A 1 -26.48 -7.50 23.41
CA MET A 1 -27.11 -6.90 22.22
C MET A 1 -25.95 -6.26 21.50
N VAL A 2 -25.46 -6.91 20.43
CA VAL A 2 -24.29 -6.38 19.71
C VAL A 2 -24.77 -5.11 19.03
N ASP A 3 -24.02 -4.03 19.19
CA ASP A 3 -24.32 -2.75 18.54
C ASP A 3 -23.23 -2.44 17.52
N LEU A 4 -23.54 -1.67 16.49
CA LEU A 4 -22.57 -1.24 15.49
C LEU A 4 -21.38 -0.49 16.14
N THR A 5 -21.64 0.18 17.27
CA THR A 5 -20.63 0.80 18.13
C THR A 5 -19.61 -0.21 18.68
N GLU A 6 -20.03 -1.44 18.97
CA GLU A 6 -19.16 -2.51 19.46
C GLU A 6 -18.25 -3.03 18.34
N VAL A 7 -18.77 -3.13 17.11
CA VAL A 7 -17.99 -3.47 15.90
C VAL A 7 -16.89 -2.44 15.65
N TYR A 8 -17.21 -1.14 15.73
CA TYR A 8 -16.21 -0.09 15.52
C TYR A 8 -15.14 -0.07 16.62
N LYS A 9 -15.48 -0.37 17.87
CA LYS A 9 -14.49 -0.52 18.95
C LYS A 9 -13.55 -1.70 18.72
N LEU A 10 -14.06 -2.81 18.19
CA LEU A 10 -13.23 -3.95 17.82
C LEU A 10 -12.29 -3.63 16.65
N ILE A 11 -12.76 -2.88 15.65
CA ILE A 11 -11.92 -2.38 14.54
C ILE A 11 -10.83 -1.44 15.05
N GLU A 12 -11.17 -0.50 15.93
CA GLU A 12 -10.20 0.43 16.53
C GLU A 12 -9.13 -0.32 17.34
N SER A 13 -9.53 -1.33 18.12
CA SER A 13 -8.60 -2.20 18.84
C SER A 13 -7.67 -2.98 17.88
N ALA A 14 -8.20 -3.46 16.76
CA ALA A 14 -7.43 -4.16 15.74
C ALA A 14 -6.41 -3.26 15.02
N GLU A 15 -6.75 -1.99 14.76
CA GLU A 15 -5.82 -0.99 14.20
C GLU A 15 -4.70 -0.61 15.19
N VAL A 16 -5.01 -0.52 16.49
CA VAL A 16 -3.98 -0.33 17.54
C VAL A 16 -3.01 -1.51 17.57
N GLN A 17 -3.52 -2.74 17.52
CA GLN A 17 -2.68 -3.95 17.46
C GLN A 17 -1.84 -4.02 16.17
N LEU A 18 -2.36 -3.50 15.06
CA LEU A 18 -1.62 -3.40 13.80
C LEU A 18 -0.44 -2.43 13.92
N ARG A 19 -0.65 -1.28 14.57
CA ARG A 19 0.41 -0.30 14.86
C ARG A 19 1.52 -0.90 15.73
N ASP A 20 1.15 -1.75 16.67
CA ASP A 20 2.07 -2.42 17.59
C ASP A 20 2.73 -3.68 16.98
N ARG A 21 2.55 -3.91 15.66
CA ARG A 21 3.07 -5.08 14.89
C ARG A 21 2.59 -6.45 15.40
N LYS A 22 1.50 -6.48 16.16
CA LYS A 22 0.89 -7.71 16.65
C LYS A 22 -0.09 -8.27 15.62
N PHE A 23 0.45 -8.74 14.49
CA PHE A 23 -0.34 -9.14 13.32
C PHE A 23 -1.29 -10.31 13.60
N SER A 24 -0.89 -11.29 14.41
CA SER A 24 -1.73 -12.43 14.80
C SER A 24 -2.95 -12.00 15.61
N GLU A 25 -2.73 -11.16 16.63
CA GLU A 25 -3.79 -10.61 17.49
C GLU A 25 -4.74 -9.72 16.68
N SER A 26 -4.20 -8.87 15.79
CA SER A 26 -4.98 -7.99 14.91
C SER A 26 -5.91 -8.78 13.98
N ILE A 27 -5.41 -9.87 13.37
CA ILE A 27 -6.23 -10.75 12.51
C ILE A 27 -7.37 -11.41 13.29
N GLU A 28 -7.11 -11.85 14.52
CA GLU A 28 -8.14 -12.46 15.36
C GLU A 28 -9.22 -11.44 15.77
N THR A 29 -8.81 -10.22 16.11
CA THR A 29 -9.72 -9.13 16.44
C THR A 29 -10.56 -8.71 15.22
N TYR A 30 -9.97 -8.67 14.02
CA TYR A 30 -10.72 -8.43 12.78
C TYR A 30 -11.73 -9.53 12.44
N ARG A 31 -11.41 -10.81 12.70
CA ARG A 31 -12.38 -11.90 12.57
C ARG A 31 -13.54 -11.77 13.55
N LYS A 32 -13.25 -11.39 14.80
CA LYS A 32 -14.28 -11.14 15.81
C LYS A 32 -15.21 -10.00 15.39
N SER A 33 -14.70 -8.97 14.71
CA SER A 33 -15.52 -7.91 14.12
C SER A 33 -16.44 -8.43 13.01
N VAL A 34 -15.96 -9.33 12.14
CA VAL A 34 -16.79 -9.95 11.09
C VAL A 34 -17.90 -10.82 11.70
N GLU A 35 -17.57 -11.65 12.69
CA GLU A 35 -18.57 -12.46 13.41
C GLU A 35 -19.60 -11.61 14.16
N ALA A 36 -19.19 -10.43 14.66
CA ALA A 36 -20.10 -9.47 15.28
C ALA A 36 -21.05 -8.83 14.24
N ILE A 37 -20.59 -8.60 13.00
CA ILE A 37 -21.44 -8.16 11.90
C ILE A 37 -22.41 -9.27 11.48
N ASP A 38 -21.98 -10.53 11.41
CA ASP A 38 -22.88 -11.67 11.12
C ASP A 38 -23.99 -11.82 12.19
N LYS A 39 -23.65 -11.57 13.45
CA LYS A 39 -24.62 -11.54 14.56
C LYS A 39 -25.59 -10.37 14.46
N LEU A 40 -25.14 -9.22 13.94
CA LEU A 40 -26.01 -8.07 13.68
C LEU A 40 -26.98 -8.34 12.53
N GLU A 41 -26.53 -8.98 11.46
CA GLU A 41 -27.38 -9.36 10.32
C GLU A 41 -28.43 -10.41 10.72
N THR A 42 -28.06 -11.39 11.54
CA THR A 42 -28.99 -12.44 12.02
C THR A 42 -29.96 -11.94 13.10
N GLN A 43 -29.57 -10.98 13.94
CA GLN A 43 -30.46 -10.38 14.95
C GLN A 43 -31.41 -9.34 14.35
N HIS A 44 -31.04 -8.74 13.22
CA HIS A 44 -31.86 -7.76 12.51
C HIS A 44 -32.37 -8.32 11.18
N GLU A 45 -33.18 -9.37 11.23
CA GLU A 45 -33.99 -9.84 10.09
C GLU A 45 -34.99 -8.76 9.59
N SER A 46 -35.14 -7.65 10.34
CA SER A 46 -35.88 -6.43 9.95
C SER A 46 -35.04 -5.35 9.25
N VAL A 47 -33.72 -5.52 9.11
CA VAL A 47 -32.83 -4.56 8.38
C VAL A 47 -32.90 -4.77 6.86
N ALA A 48 -33.55 -5.82 6.39
CA ALA A 48 -33.96 -5.96 4.98
C ALA A 48 -34.85 -4.80 4.47
N VAL A 49 -35.34 -3.92 5.36
CA VAL A 49 -36.16 -2.74 5.01
C VAL A 49 -35.31 -1.56 4.53
N VAL A 50 -34.00 -1.55 4.76
CA VAL A 50 -33.11 -0.48 4.26
C VAL A 50 -31.95 -1.11 3.51
N GLY A 51 -32.13 -1.37 2.21
CA GLY A 51 -31.12 -2.00 1.35
C GLY A 51 -29.74 -1.33 1.41
N ASP A 52 -29.68 -0.04 1.77
CA ASP A 52 -28.43 0.70 1.97
C ASP A 52 -27.61 0.19 3.17
N VAL A 53 -28.26 -0.30 4.22
CA VAL A 53 -27.59 -0.81 5.44
C VAL A 53 -27.01 -2.19 5.19
N GLU A 54 -27.76 -3.08 4.52
CA GLU A 54 -27.27 -4.40 4.09
C GLU A 54 -26.07 -4.26 3.13
N GLN A 55 -26.15 -3.31 2.19
CA GLN A 55 -25.06 -3.01 1.28
C GLN A 55 -23.84 -2.43 2.02
N ALA A 56 -24.04 -1.54 2.99
CA ALA A 56 -22.96 -0.99 3.80
C ALA A 56 -22.27 -2.05 4.68
N LEU A 57 -23.03 -2.98 5.29
CA LEU A 57 -22.47 -4.09 6.06
C LEU A 57 -21.69 -5.06 5.15
N THR A 58 -22.22 -5.35 3.96
CA THR A 58 -21.53 -6.18 2.96
C THR A 58 -20.21 -5.54 2.51
N LEU A 59 -20.20 -4.24 2.25
CA LEU A 59 -18.98 -3.49 1.91
C LEU A 59 -17.99 -3.48 3.07
N LEU A 60 -18.46 -3.29 4.31
CA LEU A 60 -17.63 -3.32 5.50
C LEU A 60 -16.96 -4.68 5.68
N LYS A 61 -17.70 -5.79 5.52
CA LYS A 61 -17.12 -7.15 5.54
C LYS A 61 -16.04 -7.32 4.50
N LYS A 62 -16.30 -6.89 3.26
CA LYS A 62 -15.32 -6.97 2.16
C LYS A 62 -14.05 -6.18 2.47
N ASP A 63 -14.19 -5.00 3.07
CA ASP A 63 -13.06 -4.17 3.48
C ASP A 63 -12.28 -4.80 4.64
N LEU A 64 -12.97 -5.39 5.62
CA LEU A 64 -12.33 -6.13 6.72
C LEU A 64 -11.59 -7.37 6.21
N ASP A 65 -12.17 -8.14 5.29
CA ASP A 65 -11.52 -9.30 4.67
C ASP A 65 -10.29 -8.90 3.85
N ARG A 66 -10.40 -7.81 3.09
CA ARG A 66 -9.25 -7.24 2.37
C ARG A 66 -8.14 -6.86 3.36
N LYS A 67 -8.49 -6.19 4.45
CA LYS A 67 -7.53 -5.79 5.50
C LYS A 67 -6.89 -7.00 6.15
N ILE A 68 -7.63 -8.07 6.44
CA ILE A 68 -7.09 -9.33 6.95
C ILE A 68 -6.07 -9.94 5.97
N GLN A 69 -6.34 -9.92 4.66
CA GLN A 69 -5.40 -10.41 3.64
C GLN A 69 -4.14 -9.54 3.58
N GLU A 70 -4.27 -8.23 3.60
CA GLU A 70 -3.14 -7.29 3.64
C GLU A 70 -2.27 -7.54 4.89
N ILE A 71 -2.89 -7.71 6.06
CA ILE A 71 -2.17 -7.99 7.32
C ILE A 71 -1.48 -9.36 7.29
N LYS A 72 -2.09 -10.39 6.67
CA LYS A 72 -1.43 -11.69 6.46
C LYS A 72 -0.19 -11.58 5.58
N VAL A 73 -0.24 -10.75 4.53
CA VAL A 73 0.92 -10.50 3.66
C VAL A 73 2.00 -9.73 4.44
N LEU A 74 1.63 -8.70 5.20
CA LEU A 74 2.55 -7.95 6.05
C LEU A 74 3.20 -8.80 7.14
N GLY A 75 2.44 -9.70 7.77
CA GLY A 75 2.97 -10.66 8.74
C GLY A 75 3.97 -11.63 8.12
N LYS A 76 3.72 -12.12 6.89
CA LYS A 76 4.68 -12.95 6.14
C LYS A 76 5.95 -12.19 5.77
N LEU A 77 5.83 -10.94 5.31
CA LEU A 77 6.96 -10.08 4.99
C LEU A 77 7.79 -9.73 6.24
N SER A 78 7.13 -9.52 7.38
CA SER A 78 7.79 -9.30 8.68
C SER A 78 8.44 -10.56 9.26
N ALA A 79 7.93 -11.75 8.95
CA ALA A 79 8.57 -13.01 9.33
C ALA A 79 9.74 -13.37 8.38
N GLN A 80 9.69 -12.89 7.14
CA GLN A 80 10.73 -13.06 6.12
C GLN A 80 11.87 -12.03 6.19
N SER A 81 11.86 -11.10 7.15
CA SER A 81 12.99 -10.19 7.39
C SER A 81 14.15 -10.81 8.18
N SER A 82 14.17 -12.15 8.36
CA SER A 82 15.44 -12.89 8.50
C SER A 82 16.05 -13.04 7.10
N PRO A 83 17.36 -12.78 6.91
CA PRO A 83 17.90 -12.39 5.63
C PRO A 83 18.09 -13.57 4.67
N THR A 84 17.05 -14.01 3.96
CA THR A 84 17.22 -14.65 2.64
C THR A 84 15.89 -14.75 1.88
N GLU A 85 15.98 -14.48 0.58
CA GLU A 85 15.03 -14.83 -0.50
C GLU A 85 13.88 -13.85 -0.78
N ILE A 86 14.21 -12.96 -1.71
CA ILE A 86 13.31 -12.14 -2.53
C ILE A 86 12.41 -13.08 -3.36
N SER A 87 11.10 -13.05 -3.13
CA SER A 87 10.13 -13.65 -4.04
C SER A 87 9.01 -12.67 -4.38
N ASN A 88 9.25 -11.95 -5.48
CA ASN A 88 8.33 -11.48 -6.51
C ASN A 88 6.83 -11.37 -6.16
N THR A 89 6.37 -10.14 -5.92
CA THR A 89 5.00 -9.72 -6.27
C THR A 89 5.03 -9.01 -7.61
N ALA A 90 4.43 -9.67 -8.60
CA ALA A 90 4.25 -9.19 -9.96
C ALA A 90 3.40 -7.91 -9.98
N SER A 91 4.03 -6.79 -10.29
CA SER A 91 3.54 -5.71 -11.17
C SER A 91 4.61 -4.62 -11.19
N GLN A 92 5.26 -4.43 -12.34
CA GLN A 92 6.29 -3.41 -12.61
C GLN A 92 7.76 -3.70 -12.25
N GLU A 93 8.39 -4.82 -12.62
CA GLU A 93 9.85 -4.79 -12.85
C GLU A 93 10.31 -5.71 -14.00
N PRO A 94 10.05 -5.37 -15.28
CA PRO A 94 10.80 -5.99 -16.37
C PRO A 94 12.29 -5.58 -16.28
N LEU A 95 12.58 -4.31 -16.00
CA LEU A 95 13.92 -3.73 -16.19
C LEU A 95 14.98 -4.27 -15.21
N MET A 96 14.60 -4.56 -13.96
CA MET A 96 15.53 -5.04 -12.94
C MET A 96 15.92 -6.50 -13.12
N THR A 97 14.97 -7.34 -13.50
CA THR A 97 15.23 -8.76 -13.78
C THR A 97 16.21 -8.92 -14.94
N TYR A 98 16.12 -8.09 -15.99
CA TYR A 98 17.10 -8.12 -17.08
C TYR A 98 18.50 -7.70 -16.64
N ARG A 99 18.64 -6.64 -15.83
CA ARG A 99 19.96 -6.15 -15.37
C ARG A 99 20.65 -7.09 -14.39
N LEU A 100 19.91 -7.67 -13.43
CA LEU A 100 20.44 -8.64 -12.47
C LEU A 100 20.79 -9.98 -13.14
N SER A 101 19.98 -10.45 -14.09
CA SER A 101 20.30 -11.69 -14.82
C SER A 101 21.55 -11.52 -15.69
N GLY A 102 21.76 -10.36 -16.32
CA GLY A 102 22.97 -10.06 -17.09
C GLY A 102 24.23 -10.07 -16.22
N PHE A 103 24.17 -9.45 -15.04
CA PHE A 103 25.27 -9.49 -14.06
C PHE A 103 25.53 -10.91 -13.57
N GLN A 104 24.48 -11.65 -13.20
CA GLN A 104 24.58 -13.03 -12.74
C GLN A 104 25.22 -13.93 -13.81
N ASN A 105 24.83 -13.76 -15.07
CA ASN A 105 25.40 -14.50 -16.19
C ASN A 105 26.86 -14.11 -16.46
N ASN A 106 27.23 -12.83 -16.29
CA ASN A 106 28.62 -12.37 -16.43
C ASN A 106 29.53 -12.92 -15.32
N ILE A 107 29.09 -12.86 -14.06
CA ILE A 107 29.82 -13.46 -12.93
C ILE A 107 29.96 -14.97 -13.12
N LEU A 108 28.87 -15.66 -13.49
CA LEU A 108 28.90 -17.09 -13.76
C LEU A 108 29.82 -17.43 -14.95
N ALA A 109 29.86 -16.61 -16.00
CA ALA A 109 30.76 -16.82 -17.13
C ALA A 109 32.24 -16.62 -16.75
N ILE A 110 32.55 -15.63 -15.91
CA ILE A 110 33.91 -15.39 -15.39
C ILE A 110 34.37 -16.55 -14.50
N VAL A 111 33.49 -17.01 -13.61
CA VAL A 111 33.77 -18.12 -12.69
C VAL A 111 33.88 -19.45 -13.44
N ARG A 112 32.98 -19.72 -14.39
CA ARG A 112 32.98 -20.96 -15.21
C ARG A 112 34.11 -21.00 -16.23
N GLY A 113 34.46 -19.87 -16.85
CA GLY A 113 35.53 -19.79 -17.86
C GLY A 113 36.92 -20.07 -17.31
N LYS A 114 37.11 -20.08 -15.98
CA LYS A 114 38.41 -20.26 -15.34
C LYS A 114 38.42 -21.30 -14.22
N THR A 115 37.32 -22.04 -14.04
CA THR A 115 37.30 -23.30 -13.28
C THR A 115 37.70 -24.50 -14.13
N ASP A 116 37.90 -24.32 -15.44
CA ASP A 116 38.57 -25.30 -16.31
C ASP A 116 40.09 -25.00 -16.32
N PRO A 117 40.95 -25.95 -15.92
CA PRO A 117 42.37 -25.69 -15.68
C PRO A 117 43.13 -25.63 -17.01
N LYS A 118 43.05 -24.50 -17.72
CA LYS A 118 44.02 -24.13 -18.75
C LYS A 118 44.64 -22.77 -18.47
N SER A 119 45.69 -22.85 -17.65
CA SER A 119 46.95 -22.08 -17.66
C SER A 119 46.90 -20.58 -17.96
N GLY A 120 47.19 -19.76 -16.94
CA GLY A 120 47.85 -18.46 -17.13
C GLY A 120 47.22 -17.26 -16.41
N VAL A 121 46.02 -17.39 -15.87
CA VAL A 121 45.31 -16.27 -15.22
C VAL A 121 45.56 -16.33 -13.72
N SER A 122 46.11 -15.26 -13.16
CA SER A 122 46.33 -15.16 -11.72
C SER A 122 45.00 -14.97 -10.96
N ALA A 123 44.93 -15.45 -9.72
CA ALA A 123 43.76 -15.24 -8.86
C ALA A 123 43.40 -13.74 -8.71
N SER A 124 44.41 -12.87 -8.73
CA SER A 124 44.20 -11.42 -8.64
C SER A 124 43.50 -10.83 -9.87
N GLU A 125 43.69 -11.39 -11.08
CA GLU A 125 42.94 -10.96 -12.27
C GLU A 125 41.45 -11.30 -12.17
N ILE A 126 41.12 -12.42 -11.53
CA ILE A 126 39.73 -12.83 -11.27
C ILE A 126 39.10 -11.91 -10.22
N GLU A 127 39.80 -11.68 -9.12
CA GLU A 127 39.36 -10.77 -8.07
C GLU A 127 39.13 -9.35 -8.62
N ASN A 128 40.04 -8.86 -9.45
CA ASN A 128 39.92 -7.55 -10.11
C ASN A 128 38.71 -7.49 -11.06
N SER A 129 38.47 -8.56 -11.84
CA SER A 129 37.32 -8.62 -12.75
C SER A 129 35.99 -8.68 -12.00
N ILE A 130 35.90 -9.49 -10.96
CA ILE A 130 34.71 -9.58 -10.10
C ILE A 130 34.47 -8.25 -9.41
N SER A 131 35.53 -7.63 -8.86
CA SER A 131 35.43 -6.32 -8.21
C SER A 131 34.92 -5.24 -9.14
N LYS A 132 35.34 -5.27 -10.42
CA LYS A 132 34.86 -4.33 -11.45
C LYS A 132 33.38 -4.52 -11.75
N GLU A 133 32.92 -5.76 -11.94
CA GLU A 133 31.51 -6.06 -12.19
C GLU A 133 30.63 -5.69 -10.98
N VAL A 134 31.08 -6.01 -9.76
CA VAL A 134 30.39 -5.64 -8.51
C VAL A 134 30.31 -4.11 -8.37
N SER A 135 31.39 -3.39 -8.71
CA SER A 135 31.39 -1.92 -8.72
C SER A 135 30.39 -1.35 -9.74
N GLN A 136 30.27 -1.99 -10.91
CA GLN A 136 29.29 -1.60 -11.93
C GLN A 136 27.86 -1.88 -11.48
N LEU A 137 27.62 -2.98 -10.76
CA LEU A 137 26.34 -3.29 -10.15
C LEU A 137 25.94 -2.23 -9.12
N PHE A 138 26.83 -1.85 -8.20
CA PHE A 138 26.54 -0.80 -7.22
C PHE A 138 26.22 0.55 -7.87
N LYS A 139 26.93 0.92 -8.94
CA LYS A 139 26.59 2.12 -9.72
C LYS A 139 25.21 2.02 -10.36
N SER A 140 24.85 0.83 -10.87
CA SER A 140 23.54 0.61 -11.47
C SER A 140 22.43 0.73 -10.42
N PHE A 141 22.61 0.19 -9.21
CA PHE A 141 21.67 0.33 -8.10
C PHE A 141 21.48 1.80 -7.70
N ALA A 142 22.56 2.55 -7.54
CA ALA A 142 22.47 3.98 -7.20
C ALA A 142 21.66 4.77 -8.25
N PHE A 143 21.82 4.45 -9.54
CA PHE A 143 21.03 5.07 -10.61
C PHE A 143 19.54 4.70 -10.52
N ILE A 144 19.22 3.44 -10.19
CA ILE A 144 17.85 2.97 -10.03
C ILE A 144 17.18 3.68 -8.86
N ASP A 145 17.86 3.77 -7.73
CA ASP A 145 17.34 4.48 -6.56
C ASP A 145 17.08 5.95 -6.90
N GLN A 146 18.02 6.62 -7.56
CA GLN A 146 17.84 7.99 -8.03
C GLN A 146 16.65 8.13 -8.98
N GLN A 147 16.45 7.18 -9.89
CA GLN A 147 15.30 7.18 -10.79
C GLN A 147 13.99 7.00 -10.02
N LYS A 148 13.93 6.08 -9.05
CA LYS A 148 12.74 5.89 -8.21
C LYS A 148 12.42 7.14 -7.39
N PHE A 149 13.42 7.78 -6.79
CA PHE A 149 13.22 9.05 -6.08
C PHE A 149 12.59 10.11 -7.00
N LYS A 150 13.12 10.25 -8.22
CA LYS A 150 12.58 11.19 -9.20
C LYS A 150 11.13 10.86 -9.60
N GLU A 151 10.78 9.59 -9.76
CA GLU A 151 9.41 9.16 -10.05
C GLU A 151 8.47 9.47 -8.87
N TYR A 152 8.91 9.27 -7.64
CA TYR A 152 8.15 9.64 -6.45
C TYR A 152 7.95 11.16 -6.34
N ASP A 153 9.01 11.95 -6.56
CA ASP A 153 8.92 13.42 -6.55
C ASP A 153 7.91 13.92 -7.58
N ASN A 154 7.96 13.41 -8.80
CA ASN A 154 6.99 13.75 -9.85
C ASN A 154 5.55 13.41 -9.44
N LYS A 155 5.34 12.26 -8.79
CA LYS A 155 4.02 11.82 -8.31
C LYS A 155 3.52 12.72 -7.18
N VAL A 156 4.39 13.11 -6.25
CA VAL A 156 4.06 14.05 -5.17
C VAL A 156 3.67 15.41 -5.77
N GLU A 157 4.45 15.95 -6.69
CA GLU A 157 4.13 17.22 -7.35
C GLU A 157 2.81 17.19 -8.11
N GLN A 158 2.50 16.07 -8.76
CA GLN A 158 1.22 15.88 -9.43
C GLN A 158 0.07 15.93 -8.41
N LEU A 159 0.16 15.16 -7.33
CA LEU A 159 -0.86 15.14 -6.29
C LEU A 159 -1.04 16.52 -5.63
N VAL A 160 0.05 17.26 -5.40
CA VAL A 160 -0.02 18.64 -4.88
C VAL A 160 -0.75 19.57 -5.86
N ARG A 161 -0.48 19.45 -7.17
CA ARG A 161 -1.19 20.24 -8.19
C ARG A 161 -2.69 19.92 -8.23
N GLU A 162 -3.06 18.65 -8.16
CA GLU A 162 -4.45 18.21 -8.13
C GLU A 162 -5.16 18.67 -6.85
N ASN A 163 -4.51 18.51 -5.69
CA ASN A 163 -5.05 18.97 -4.41
C ASN A 163 -5.30 20.48 -4.41
N ARG A 164 -4.38 21.27 -4.99
CA ARG A 164 -4.57 22.72 -5.14
C ARG A 164 -5.76 23.06 -6.04
N LYS A 165 -5.97 22.30 -7.13
CA LYS A 165 -7.13 22.47 -8.01
C LYS A 165 -8.44 22.18 -7.27
N LEU A 166 -8.51 21.06 -6.56
CA LEU A 166 -9.69 20.65 -5.79
C LEU A 166 -10.00 21.66 -4.68
N THR A 167 -8.98 22.10 -3.95
CA THR A 167 -9.11 23.15 -2.92
C THR A 167 -9.70 24.43 -3.53
N GLY A 168 -9.25 24.83 -4.72
CA GLY A 168 -9.81 25.98 -5.44
C GLY A 168 -11.27 25.78 -5.86
N GLN A 169 -11.67 24.57 -6.26
CA GLN A 169 -13.06 24.26 -6.58
C GLN A 169 -13.95 24.30 -5.33
N ILE A 170 -13.48 23.76 -4.20
CA ILE A 170 -14.18 23.80 -2.92
C ILE A 170 -14.43 25.25 -2.50
N ALA A 171 -13.41 26.13 -2.61
CA ALA A 171 -13.56 27.54 -2.28
C ALA A 171 -14.66 28.23 -3.12
N LYS A 172 -14.69 27.98 -4.43
CA LYS A 172 -15.73 28.53 -5.33
C LYS A 172 -17.12 28.00 -5.01
N LEU A 173 -17.24 26.72 -4.69
CA LEU A 173 -18.52 26.12 -4.31
C LEU A 173 -19.03 26.71 -2.99
N LYS A 174 -18.13 26.93 -2.03
CA LYS A 174 -18.45 27.57 -0.76
C LYS A 174 -18.93 29.01 -0.96
N GLU A 175 -18.25 29.81 -1.77
CA GLU A 175 -18.66 31.18 -2.09
C GLU A 175 -20.07 31.23 -2.74
N ARG A 176 -20.36 30.31 -3.67
CA ARG A 176 -21.69 30.19 -4.28
C ARG A 176 -22.76 29.78 -3.27
N TRP A 177 -22.43 28.86 -2.36
CA TRP A 177 -23.32 28.44 -1.29
C TRP A 177 -23.62 29.60 -0.34
N ASP A 178 -22.59 30.31 0.10
CA ASP A 178 -22.73 31.47 0.99
C ASP A 178 -23.60 32.56 0.34
N SER A 179 -23.39 32.81 -0.97
CA SER A 179 -24.22 33.75 -1.75
C SER A 179 -25.70 33.31 -1.82
N LEU A 180 -25.97 32.02 -2.01
CA LEU A 180 -27.34 31.48 -2.04
C LEU A 180 -28.02 31.60 -0.66
N VAL A 181 -27.28 31.29 0.41
CA VAL A 181 -27.77 31.42 1.78
C VAL A 181 -28.08 32.88 2.11
N GLU A 182 -27.22 33.81 1.71
CA GLU A 182 -27.43 35.24 1.94
C GLU A 182 -28.61 35.79 1.15
N SER A 183 -28.76 35.39 -0.11
CA SER A 183 -29.94 35.72 -0.93
C SER A 183 -31.25 35.18 -0.32
N ALA A 184 -31.25 33.94 0.18
CA ALA A 184 -32.40 33.36 0.86
C ALA A 184 -32.75 34.11 2.16
N ARG A 185 -31.74 34.53 2.94
CA ARG A 185 -31.93 35.36 4.14
C ARG A 185 -32.53 36.73 3.81
N GLN A 186 -32.02 37.40 2.78
CA GLN A 186 -32.55 38.69 2.32
C GLN A 186 -34.02 38.57 1.90
N LYS A 187 -34.37 37.53 1.12
CA LYS A 187 -35.75 37.30 0.68
C LYS A 187 -36.71 37.06 1.85
N ARG A 188 -36.27 36.34 2.89
CA ARG A 188 -37.08 36.13 4.11
C ARG A 188 -37.28 37.44 4.88
N ASN A 189 -36.25 38.28 4.99
CA ASN A 189 -36.38 39.56 5.69
C ASN A 189 -37.36 40.50 4.97
N GLN A 190 -37.34 40.55 3.64
CA GLN A 190 -38.29 41.34 2.83
C GLN A 190 -39.75 40.85 2.91
N GLN A 191 -39.99 39.59 3.30
CA GLN A 191 -41.35 39.05 3.50
C GLN A 191 -41.89 39.28 4.91
N ASN A 192 -41.02 39.62 5.87
CA ASN A 192 -41.36 39.86 7.26
C ASN A 192 -41.45 41.37 7.60
N GLU A 193 -41.16 42.25 6.64
CA GLU A 193 -41.47 43.69 6.65
C GLU A 193 -42.81 43.95 5.96
#